data_AF-A0A7K4CU84-F1
#
_entry.id   AF-A0A7K4CU84-F1
#
_cell.length_a   1.000
_cell.length_b   1.000
_cell.length_c   1.000
_cell.angle_alpha   90.00
_cell.angle_beta   90.00
_cell.angle_gamma   90.00
#
_symmetry.space_group_name_H-M   'P 1'
#
loop_
_entity.id
_entity.type
_entity.pdbx_description
1 polymer ?
#
loop_
_entity_poly.entity_id
_entity_poly.type
_entity_poly.pdbx_seq_one_letter_code
_entity_poly.pdbx_strand_id
1 'polypeptide(L)'
;MSNVISIRINKHLEELIELHAREARLEQSDIVRDLINKGGIFVAIKGYAEGKYSVEKAASLASIPLSEFMDLVMSLGIKSKIDVDDMLDGSAYIEDVLRK
;
A
#
# COMPACT_ATOMS: atom_id res chain seq x y z
N MET A 1 9.31 7.01 -21.58
CA MET A 1 10.78 6.82 -21.46
C MET A 1 11.01 5.69 -20.48
N SER A 2 11.79 4.67 -20.83
CA SER A 2 12.14 3.59 -19.92
C SER A 2 13.43 3.97 -19.17
N ASN A 3 13.36 3.97 -17.84
CA ASN A 3 14.54 4.13 -17.00
C ASN A 3 15.08 2.74 -16.65
N VAL A 4 16.39 2.53 -16.82
CA VAL A 4 17.06 1.28 -16.44
C VAL A 4 17.76 1.49 -15.10
N ILE A 5 17.49 0.62 -14.14
CA ILE A 5 18.13 0.60 -12.84
C ILE A 5 18.86 -0.74 -12.72
N SER A 6 20.15 -0.71 -12.41
CA SER A 6 20.94 -1.90 -12.10
C SER A 6 21.07 -2.06 -10.60
N ILE A 7 20.70 -3.22 -10.07
CA ILE A 7 20.70 -3.52 -8.63
C ILE A 7 21.47 -4.80 -8.41
N ARG A 8 22.37 -4.81 -7.42
CA ARG A 8 23.04 -6.03 -6.99
C ARG A 8 22.09 -6.84 -6.11
N ILE A 9 21.84 -8.08 -6.49
CA ILE A 9 21.04 -9.04 -5.73
C ILE A 9 21.91 -10.20 -5.25
N ASN A 10 21.46 -10.90 -4.21
CA ASN A 10 22.11 -12.12 -3.74
C ASN A 10 21.54 -13.35 -4.47
N LYS A 11 22.19 -14.50 -4.30
CA LYS A 11 21.81 -15.74 -4.99
C LYS A 11 20.38 -16.19 -4.65
N HIS A 12 19.98 -16.04 -3.39
CA HIS A 12 18.64 -16.43 -2.94
C HIS A 12 17.54 -15.63 -3.63
N LEU A 13 17.73 -14.32 -3.80
CA LEU A 13 16.75 -13.45 -4.46
C LEU A 13 16.68 -13.75 -5.96
N GLU A 14 17.81 -14.05 -6.60
CA GLU A 14 17.87 -14.50 -7.99
C GLU A 14 17.04 -15.79 -8.19
N GLU A 15 17.26 -16.80 -7.33
CA GLU A 15 16.51 -18.07 -7.37
C GLU A 15 15.01 -17.88 -7.16
N LEU A 16 14.61 -16.96 -6.28
CA LEU A 16 13.21 -16.62 -6.05
C LEU A 16 12.58 -15.98 -7.30
N ILE A 17 13.27 -15.03 -7.93
CA ILE A 17 12.80 -14.39 -9.17
C ILE A 17 12.67 -15.42 -10.29
N GLU A 18 13.66 -16.31 -10.45
CA GLU A 18 13.62 -17.40 -11.42
C GLU A 18 12.44 -18.34 -11.20
N LEU A 19 12.18 -18.73 -9.95
CA LEU A 19 11.06 -19.59 -9.61
C LEU A 19 9.72 -18.94 -10.00
N HIS A 20 9.50 -17.69 -9.60
CA HIS A 20 8.28 -16.96 -9.95
C HIS A 20 8.12 -16.77 -11.46
N ALA A 21 9.21 -16.48 -12.17
CA ALA A 21 9.20 -16.34 -13.63
C ALA A 21 8.78 -17.65 -14.31
N ARG A 22 9.30 -18.79 -13.85
CA ARG A 22 8.91 -20.11 -14.36
C ARG A 22 7.45 -20.43 -14.10
N GLU A 23 6.98 -20.24 -12.87
CA GLU A 23 5.59 -20.55 -12.48
C GLU A 23 4.58 -19.66 -13.23
N ALA A 24 4.87 -18.37 -13.36
CA ALA A 24 3.99 -17.43 -14.06
C ALA A 24 4.14 -17.46 -15.59
N ARG A 25 5.17 -18.14 -16.12
CA ARG A 25 5.58 -18.11 -17.54
C ARG A 25 5.80 -16.66 -18.05
N LEU A 26 6.48 -15.86 -17.24
CA LEU A 26 6.81 -14.46 -17.53
C LEU A 26 8.32 -14.24 -17.52
N GLU A 27 8.76 -13.13 -18.10
CA GLU A 27 10.16 -12.70 -18.01
C GLU A 27 10.50 -12.27 -16.58
N GLN A 28 11.74 -12.51 -16.16
CA GLN A 28 12.22 -12.09 -14.83
C GLN A 28 12.01 -10.60 -14.59
N SER A 29 12.15 -9.77 -15.64
CA SER A 29 11.97 -8.33 -15.52
C SER A 29 10.53 -7.94 -15.14
N ASP A 30 9.53 -8.70 -15.60
CA ASP A 30 8.12 -8.46 -15.27
C ASP A 30 7.83 -8.88 -13.84
N ILE A 31 8.38 -10.02 -13.42
CA ILE A 31 8.31 -10.48 -12.03
C ILE A 31 8.95 -9.46 -11.07
N VAL A 32 10.13 -8.94 -11.41
CA VAL A 32 10.82 -7.95 -10.57
C VAL A 32 9.98 -6.67 -10.42
N ARG A 33 9.39 -6.17 -11.51
CA ARG A 33 8.52 -4.98 -11.44
C ARG A 33 7.28 -5.25 -10.59
N ASP A 34 6.64 -6.39 -10.78
CA ASP A 34 5.46 -6.79 -10.01
C ASP A 34 5.76 -6.93 -8.51
N LEU A 35 6.88 -7.59 -8.16
CA LEU A 35 7.33 -7.72 -6.77
C LEU A 35 7.66 -6.37 -6.14
N ILE A 36 8.30 -5.44 -6.87
CA ILE A 36 8.59 -4.09 -6.36
C ILE A 36 7.28 -3.33 -6.10
N ASN A 37 6.32 -3.38 -7.03
CA ASN A 37 5.03 -2.71 -6.87
C ASN A 37 4.25 -3.27 -5.66
N LYS A 38 4.16 -4.60 -5.55
CA LYS A 38 3.53 -5.28 -4.42
C LYS A 38 4.24 -4.99 -3.09
N GLY A 39 5.58 -4.93 -3.13
CA GLY A 39 6.40 -4.56 -1.98
C GLY A 39 6.09 -3.14 -1.48
N GLY A 40 5.93 -2.17 -2.39
CA GLY A 40 5.52 -0.81 -2.05
C GLY A 40 4.16 -0.75 -1.34
N ILE A 41 3.17 -1.47 -1.88
CA ILE A 41 1.84 -1.60 -1.27
C ILE A 41 1.94 -2.22 0.13
N PHE A 42 2.71 -3.30 0.28
CA PHE A 42 2.91 -3.95 1.58
C PHE A 42 3.55 -3.03 2.61
N VAL A 43 4.58 -2.27 2.23
CA VAL A 43 5.24 -1.29 3.11
C VAL A 43 4.27 -0.21 3.55
N ALA A 44 3.43 0.29 2.64
CA ALA A 44 2.40 1.27 2.95
C ALA A 44 1.36 0.73 3.95
N ILE A 45 0.83 -0.46 3.70
CA ILE A 45 -0.12 -1.16 4.59
C ILE A 45 0.49 -1.33 5.98
N LYS A 46 1.72 -1.84 6.07
CA LYS A 46 2.40 -2.08 7.35
C LYS A 46 2.60 -0.78 8.12
N GLY A 47 3.06 0.27 7.45
CA GLY A 47 3.24 1.57 8.08
C GLY A 47 1.93 2.21 8.55
N TYR A 48 0.84 2.04 7.81
CA TYR A 48 -0.50 2.46 8.25
C TYR A 48 -0.96 1.67 9.50
N ALA A 49 -0.87 0.34 9.46
CA ALA A 49 -1.28 -0.52 10.57
C ALA A 49 -0.50 -0.23 11.87
N GLU A 50 0.79 0.07 11.75
CA GLU A 50 1.64 0.49 12.88
C GLU A 50 1.36 1.94 13.34
N GLY A 51 0.60 2.72 12.57
CA GLY A 51 0.32 4.13 12.80
C GLY A 51 1.48 5.06 12.49
N LYS A 52 2.46 4.60 11.71
CA LYS A 52 3.57 5.42 11.21
C LYS A 52 3.13 6.34 10.07
N TYR A 53 2.13 5.93 9.31
CA TYR A 53 1.57 6.68 8.18
C TYR A 53 0.10 7.00 8.42
N SER A 54 -0.31 8.21 8.06
CA SER A 54 -1.74 8.51 7.87
C SER A 54 -2.27 7.70 6.68
N VAL A 55 -3.60 7.55 6.60
CA VAL A 55 -4.26 6.83 5.50
C VAL A 55 -3.90 7.45 4.14
N GLU A 56 -3.85 8.77 4.05
CA GLU A 56 -3.46 9.51 2.84
C GLU A 56 -1.99 9.27 2.47
N LYS A 57 -1.09 9.33 3.46
CA LYS A 57 0.33 9.07 3.23
C LYS A 57 0.56 7.63 2.75
N ALA A 58 -0.16 6.67 3.32
CA ALA A 58 -0.07 5.28 2.94
C ALA A 58 -0.63 5.03 1.54
N ALA A 59 -1.78 5.61 1.18
CA ALA A 59 -2.33 5.56 -0.18
C ALA A 59 -1.35 6.12 -1.22
N SER A 60 -0.73 7.27 -0.91
CA SER A 60 0.30 7.88 -1.77
C SER A 60 1.53 6.97 -1.95
N LEU A 61 2.01 6.32 -0.88
CA LEU A 61 3.13 5.38 -0.96
C LEU A 61 2.78 4.09 -1.73
N ALA A 62 1.54 3.63 -1.62
CA ALA A 62 1.01 2.49 -2.37
C ALA A 62 0.75 2.83 -3.85
N SER A 63 0.81 4.11 -4.23
CA SER A 63 0.48 4.60 -5.58
C SER A 63 -0.92 4.20 -6.06
N ILE A 64 -1.89 4.17 -5.15
CA ILE A 64 -3.31 3.89 -5.45
C ILE A 64 -4.22 4.98 -4.89
N PRO A 65 -5.44 5.17 -5.43
CA PRO A 65 -6.41 6.10 -4.87
C PRO A 65 -6.69 5.85 -3.39
N LEU A 66 -6.99 6.91 -2.64
CA LEU A 66 -7.28 6.83 -1.21
C LEU A 66 -8.42 5.84 -0.90
N SER A 67 -9.50 5.86 -1.70
CA SER A 67 -10.63 4.94 -1.56
C SER A 67 -10.19 3.48 -1.73
N GLU A 68 -9.40 3.18 -2.76
CA GLU A 68 -8.88 1.83 -3.00
C GLU A 68 -7.96 1.37 -1.88
N PHE A 69 -7.13 2.27 -1.33
CA PHE A 69 -6.30 1.95 -0.18
C PHE A 69 -7.14 1.64 1.07
N MET A 70 -8.21 2.40 1.32
CA MET A 70 -9.14 2.15 2.42
C MET A 70 -9.83 0.78 2.26
N ASP A 71 -10.36 0.48 1.07
CA ASP A 71 -10.96 -0.82 0.77
C ASP A 71 -9.97 -1.96 0.99
N LEU A 72 -8.73 -1.78 0.55
CA LEU A 72 -7.66 -2.75 0.71
C LEU A 72 -7.38 -3.04 2.20
N VAL A 73 -7.13 -2.02 3.02
CA VAL A 73 -6.81 -2.22 4.44
C VAL A 73 -8.02 -2.77 5.22
N MET A 74 -9.24 -2.37 4.87
CA MET A 74 -10.47 -2.94 5.45
C MET A 74 -10.61 -4.43 5.11
N SER A 75 -10.35 -4.82 3.85
CA SER A 75 -10.41 -6.23 3.43
C SER A 75 -9.43 -7.13 4.18
N LEU A 76 -8.31 -6.53 4.64
CA LEU A 76 -7.28 -7.19 5.45
C LEU A 76 -7.58 -7.16 6.96
N GLY A 77 -8.72 -6.60 7.38
CA GLY A 77 -9.10 -6.49 8.79
C GLY A 77 -8.28 -5.47 9.58
N ILE A 78 -7.56 -4.59 8.90
CA ILE A 78 -6.77 -3.54 9.54
C ILE A 78 -7.72 -2.44 9.97
N LYS A 79 -7.97 -2.37 11.28
CA LYS A 79 -8.89 -1.40 11.86
C LYS A 79 -8.31 0.00 11.76
N SER A 80 -9.19 0.96 11.49
CA SER A 80 -8.89 2.37 11.72
C SER A 80 -8.54 2.59 13.20
N LYS A 81 -7.64 3.54 13.46
CA LYS A 81 -7.40 4.04 14.81
C LYS A 81 -8.45 5.06 15.26
N ILE A 82 -9.35 5.46 14.36
CA ILE A 82 -10.48 6.33 14.65
C ILE A 82 -11.45 5.56 15.55
N ASP A 83 -11.69 6.08 16.73
CA ASP A 83 -12.69 5.53 17.64
C ASP A 83 -14.06 6.21 17.48
N VAL A 84 -15.03 5.82 18.32
CA VAL A 84 -16.39 6.36 18.26
C VAL A 84 -16.42 7.83 18.64
N ASP A 85 -15.56 8.25 19.56
CA ASP A 85 -15.51 9.63 20.04
C ASP A 85 -14.97 10.55 18.94
N ASP A 86 -13.90 10.12 18.25
CA ASP A 86 -13.37 10.79 17.05
C ASP A 86 -14.45 10.96 15.96
N MET A 87 -15.31 9.96 15.77
CA MET A 87 -16.42 10.04 14.81
C MET A 87 -17.49 11.05 15.24
N LEU A 88 -17.86 11.08 16.52
CA LEU A 88 -18.86 12.00 17.05
C LEU A 88 -18.37 13.46 16.94
N ASP A 89 -17.11 13.71 17.26
CA ASP A 89 -16.50 15.04 17.14
C ASP A 89 -16.49 15.52 15.68
N GLY A 90 -16.13 14.63 14.75
CA GLY A 90 -16.19 14.92 13.33
C GLY A 90 -17.60 15.26 12.84
N SER A 91 -18.61 14.53 13.31
CA SER A 91 -20.02 14.79 12.98
C SER A 91 -20.49 16.14 13.50
N ALA A 92 -20.16 16.47 14.76
CA ALA A 92 -20.54 17.75 15.37
C ALA A 92 -19.93 18.94 14.62
N TYR A 93 -18.66 18.83 14.21
CA TYR A 93 -17.99 19.85 13.40
C TYR A 93 -18.69 20.05 12.04
N ILE A 94 -19.05 18.96 11.35
CA ILE A 94 -19.74 19.04 10.05
C ILE A 94 -21.12 19.71 10.20
N GLU A 95 -21.87 19.41 11.26
CA GLU A 95 -23.16 20.05 11.53
C GLU A 95 -23.03 21.56 11.74
N ASP A 96 -21.97 22.03 12.43
CA ASP A 96 -21.71 23.46 12.63
C ASP A 96 -21.36 24.16 11.31
N VAL A 97 -20.53 23.52 10.47
CA VAL A 97 -20.10 24.09 9.19
C VAL A 97 -21.26 24.17 8.18
N LEU A 98 -22.14 23.16 8.12
CA LEU A 98 -23.23 23.09 7.15
C LEU A 98 -24.51 23.83 7.57
N ARG A 99 -24.63 24.26 8.83
CA ARG A 99 -25.78 25.05 9.33
C ARG A 99 -25.63 26.57 9.13
N LYS A 100 -24.58 27.04 8.46
CA LYS A 100 -24.42 28.44 8.01
C LYS A 100 -25.07 28.65 6.64
#